data_AF-A0A437GZN5-F1
#
_entry.id   AF-A0A437GZN5-F1
#
_cell.length_a   1.000
_cell.length_b   1.000
_cell.length_c   1.000
_cell.angle_alpha   90.00
_cell.angle_beta   90.00
_cell.angle_gamma   90.00
#
_symmetry.space_group_name_H-M   'P 1'
#
loop_
_entity.id
_entity.type
_entity.pdbx_description
1 polymer ?
#
loop_
_entity_poly.entity_id
_entity_poly.type
_entity_poly.pdbx_seq_one_letter_code
_entity_poly.pdbx_strand_id
1 'polypeptide(L)'
;MDRRTMTLGIVLALAGLGGCVDHGYNYRLGAVWFSQPYHVWYDGHYGAFHDGYWGTDGFFYFRITDRDRQYRRGHEGHFRRERVTTDSRFRYYEGTSKKPSRETRMPNYPAHRDHDERR
;
A
#
# COMPACT_ATOMS: atom_id res chain seq x y z
N MET A 1 -48.44 -48.07 -4.15
CA MET A 1 -48.92 -47.09 -5.15
C MET A 1 -48.24 -45.76 -4.88
N ASP A 2 -47.37 -45.42 -5.80
CA ASP A 2 -46.44 -44.30 -5.85
C ASP A 2 -47.08 -42.92 -5.83
N ARG A 3 -46.32 -41.94 -5.30
CA ARG A 3 -45.85 -40.70 -5.99
C ARG A 3 -45.18 -39.74 -4.97
N ARG A 4 -43.84 -39.74 -4.84
CA ARG A 4 -42.79 -39.06 -5.61
C ARG A 4 -42.73 -37.52 -5.43
N THR A 5 -41.61 -37.11 -4.82
CA THR A 5 -40.78 -35.90 -5.03
C THR A 5 -41.36 -34.50 -4.78
N MET A 6 -40.73 -33.73 -3.87
CA MET A 6 -39.99 -32.53 -4.30
C MET A 6 -38.97 -32.02 -3.24
N THR A 7 -37.81 -31.68 -3.78
CA THR A 7 -36.53 -31.24 -3.21
C THR A 7 -36.60 -29.88 -2.51
N LEU A 8 -35.80 -29.67 -1.46
CA LEU A 8 -35.21 -28.34 -1.22
C LEU A 8 -33.87 -28.45 -0.46
N GLY A 9 -32.78 -28.40 -1.22
CA GLY A 9 -31.44 -28.25 -0.68
C GLY A 9 -31.17 -26.78 -0.34
N ILE A 10 -30.85 -26.51 0.91
CA ILE A 10 -30.31 -25.21 1.33
C ILE A 10 -28.79 -25.36 1.42
N VAL A 11 -28.12 -24.94 0.34
CA VAL A 11 -26.69 -24.62 0.35
C VAL A 11 -26.60 -23.15 0.72
N LEU A 12 -26.34 -22.84 1.99
CA LEU A 12 -26.03 -21.48 2.40
C LEU A 12 -24.51 -21.31 2.42
N ALA A 13 -23.98 -20.86 1.29
CA ALA A 13 -22.60 -20.43 1.15
C ALA A 13 -22.38 -19.16 2.00
N LEU A 14 -21.84 -19.32 3.20
CA LEU A 14 -21.27 -18.21 3.97
C LEU A 14 -19.87 -17.91 3.42
N ALA A 15 -19.82 -17.37 2.20
CA ALA A 15 -18.69 -16.57 1.75
C ALA A 15 -18.81 -15.22 2.47
N GLY A 16 -18.40 -15.21 3.75
CA GLY A 16 -18.21 -13.99 4.51
C GLY A 16 -17.22 -13.12 3.74
N LEU A 17 -17.77 -12.08 3.11
CA LEU A 17 -17.04 -11.00 2.49
C LEU A 17 -16.17 -10.37 3.58
N GLY A 18 -14.94 -10.85 3.71
CA GLY A 18 -13.84 -10.12 4.33
C GLY A 18 -13.56 -8.92 3.44
N GLY A 19 -14.41 -7.91 3.55
CA GLY A 19 -14.15 -6.59 3.03
C GLY A 19 -12.94 -6.05 3.78
N CYS A 20 -11.75 -6.31 3.25
CA CYS A 20 -10.57 -5.55 3.59
C CYS A 20 -10.92 -4.10 3.29
N VAL A 21 -11.20 -3.34 4.36
CA VAL A 21 -11.23 -1.89 4.27
C VAL A 21 -9.79 -1.50 3.99
N ASP A 22 -9.44 -1.48 2.70
CA ASP A 22 -8.22 -0.86 2.23
C ASP A 22 -8.48 0.62 2.44
N HIS A 23 -7.87 1.19 3.49
CA HIS A 23 -7.80 2.63 3.71
C HIS A 23 -6.92 3.24 2.60
N GLY A 24 -7.44 3.15 1.37
CA GLY A 24 -6.96 3.79 0.17
C GLY A 24 -7.31 5.25 0.25
N TYR A 25 -6.42 6.06 0.83
CA TYR A 25 -6.52 7.49 0.71
C TYR A 25 -6.38 7.83 -0.78
N ASN A 26 -7.51 8.17 -1.40
CA ASN A 26 -7.50 8.81 -2.71
C ASN A 26 -7.22 10.29 -2.44
N TYR A 27 -6.20 10.86 -3.08
CA TYR A 27 -5.94 12.29 -3.03
C TYR A 27 -7.08 13.04 -3.74
N ARG A 28 -8.20 13.24 -3.03
CA ARG A 28 -9.40 13.92 -3.52
C ARG A 28 -9.30 15.43 -3.29
N LEU A 29 -9.97 16.16 -4.20
CA LEU A 29 -10.02 17.62 -4.32
C LEU A 29 -10.01 18.35 -2.96
N GLY A 30 -8.98 19.15 -2.71
CA GLY A 30 -8.87 20.02 -1.53
C GLY A 30 -7.70 19.73 -0.58
N ALA A 31 -7.10 18.55 -0.65
CA ALA A 31 -5.92 18.23 0.17
C ALA A 31 -4.66 18.94 -0.36
N VAL A 32 -3.93 19.65 0.50
CA VAL A 32 -2.58 20.14 0.17
C VAL A 32 -1.65 18.92 0.05
N TRP A 33 -0.88 18.85 -1.04
CA TRP A 33 0.09 17.77 -1.21
C TRP A 33 1.32 18.02 -0.36
N PHE A 34 1.70 17.04 0.45
CA PHE A 34 2.95 17.03 1.20
C PHE A 34 3.83 15.87 0.75
N SER A 35 4.97 16.24 0.19
CA SER A 35 6.04 15.33 -0.20
C SER A 35 6.69 14.74 1.06
N GLN A 36 6.66 13.42 1.20
CA GLN A 36 7.18 12.70 2.37
C GLN A 36 8.56 12.12 2.05
N PRO A 37 9.61 12.49 2.82
CA PRO A 37 10.92 11.87 2.65
C PRO A 37 10.84 10.39 3.07
N TYR A 38 11.61 9.56 2.40
CA TYR A 38 11.79 8.17 2.76
C TYR A 38 13.26 7.78 2.66
N HIS A 39 13.64 6.83 3.50
CA HIS A 39 14.80 6.00 3.29
C HIS A 39 14.34 4.55 3.26
N VAL A 40 15.01 3.72 2.48
CA VAL A 40 14.69 2.30 2.35
C VAL A 40 15.92 1.52 1.91
N TRP A 41 16.08 0.35 2.51
CA TRP A 41 16.99 -0.67 2.02
C TRP A 41 16.22 -1.60 1.10
N TYR A 42 16.70 -1.77 -0.13
CA TYR A 42 16.00 -2.49 -1.18
C TYR A 42 16.94 -3.43 -1.95
N ASP A 43 16.47 -4.65 -2.21
CA ASP A 43 17.25 -5.73 -2.85
C ASP A 43 17.13 -5.81 -4.38
N GLY A 44 16.31 -4.95 -5.00
CA GLY A 44 16.15 -4.90 -6.45
C GLY A 44 15.07 -5.82 -7.04
N HIS A 45 14.32 -6.56 -6.21
CA HIS A 45 13.38 -7.59 -6.69
C HIS A 45 12.35 -7.13 -7.73
N TYR A 46 11.86 -5.90 -7.64
CA TYR A 46 10.90 -5.28 -8.58
C TYR A 46 11.56 -4.43 -9.67
N GLY A 47 12.89 -4.43 -9.77
CA GLY A 47 13.65 -3.50 -10.61
C GLY A 47 13.71 -2.09 -10.03
N ALA A 48 14.09 -1.10 -10.85
CA ALA A 48 14.10 0.29 -10.43
C ALA A 48 12.68 0.80 -10.15
N PHE A 49 12.52 1.57 -9.07
CA PHE A 49 11.27 2.25 -8.75
C PHE A 49 11.45 3.78 -8.91
N HIS A 50 10.36 4.46 -9.23
CA HIS A 50 10.34 5.91 -9.45
C HIS A 50 10.31 6.68 -8.12
N ASP A 51 9.36 6.36 -7.25
CA ASP A 51 9.31 6.86 -5.87
C ASP A 51 8.48 5.90 -4.99
N GLY A 52 8.42 6.22 -3.70
CA GLY A 52 7.60 5.49 -2.75
C GLY A 52 7.35 6.26 -1.46
N TYR A 53 6.72 5.58 -0.52
CA TYR A 53 6.53 6.02 0.86
C TYR A 53 6.36 4.79 1.75
N TRP A 54 6.62 4.96 3.04
CA TRP A 54 6.23 3.95 3.99
C TRP A 54 4.79 4.16 4.44
N GLY A 55 3.97 3.13 4.32
CA GLY A 55 2.61 3.12 4.82
C GLY A 55 2.57 3.07 6.34
N THR A 56 1.43 3.46 6.91
CA THR A 56 1.14 3.34 8.35
C THR A 56 1.08 1.89 8.83
N ASP A 57 0.97 0.94 7.91
CA ASP A 57 0.96 -0.51 8.13
C ASP A 57 2.37 -1.14 8.09
N GLY A 58 3.42 -0.33 7.96
CA GLY A 58 4.81 -0.79 7.98
C GLY A 58 5.33 -1.32 6.64
N PHE A 59 4.52 -1.32 5.57
CA PHE A 59 4.97 -1.73 4.25
C PHE A 59 5.47 -0.55 3.43
N PHE A 60 6.44 -0.82 2.54
CA PHE A 60 6.87 0.18 1.56
C PHE A 60 5.93 0.14 0.36
N TYR A 61 5.35 1.28 0.04
CA TYR A 61 4.50 1.48 -1.13
C TYR A 61 5.29 2.20 -2.20
N PHE A 62 5.32 1.69 -3.43
CA PHE A 62 6.14 2.23 -4.50
C PHE A 62 5.41 2.26 -5.84
N ARG A 63 5.93 3.03 -6.79
CA ARG A 63 5.54 2.99 -8.19
C ARG A 63 6.77 2.87 -9.08
N ILE A 64 6.61 2.23 -10.24
CA ILE A 64 7.71 2.02 -11.18
C ILE A 64 7.85 3.24 -12.09
N THR A 65 6.73 3.89 -12.42
CA THR A 65 6.71 5.11 -13.25
C THR A 65 5.90 6.22 -12.61
N ASP A 66 6.10 7.45 -13.07
CA ASP A 66 5.29 8.62 -12.68
C ASP A 66 3.84 8.55 -13.20
N ARG A 67 3.59 7.75 -14.24
CA ARG A 67 2.27 7.53 -14.86
C ARG A 67 1.43 6.48 -14.14
N ASP A 68 2.04 5.71 -13.24
CA ASP A 68 1.33 4.68 -12.50
C ASP A 68 0.24 5.33 -11.63
N ARG A 69 -1.00 4.89 -11.81
CA ARG A 69 -2.17 5.37 -11.06
C ARG A 69 -2.37 4.66 -9.73
N GLN A 70 -1.43 3.82 -9.33
CA GLN A 70 -1.52 3.08 -8.07
C GLN A 70 -0.12 2.86 -7.49
N TYR A 71 0.01 3.13 -6.20
CA TYR A 71 1.15 2.65 -5.44
C TYR A 71 0.94 1.18 -5.10
N ARG A 72 1.96 0.37 -5.37
CA ARG A 72 1.99 -1.05 -5.08
C ARG A 72 2.62 -1.27 -3.71
N ARG A 73 2.01 -2.13 -2.91
CA ARG A 73 2.62 -2.62 -1.67
C ARG A 73 3.78 -3.55 -2.03
N GLY A 74 4.97 -3.27 -1.52
CA GLY A 74 6.09 -4.19 -1.55
C GLY A 74 5.89 -5.36 -0.60
N HIS A 75 6.32 -6.55 -1.00
CA HIS A 75 6.29 -7.69 -0.11
C HIS A 75 7.32 -7.55 1.03
N GLU A 76 6.98 -8.16 2.17
CA GLU A 76 7.94 -8.34 3.25
C GLU A 76 9.14 -9.13 2.74
N GLY A 77 10.35 -8.62 2.98
CA GLY A 77 11.55 -9.22 2.42
C GLY A 77 12.34 -8.24 1.59
N HIS A 78 11.69 -7.55 0.65
CA HIS A 78 12.40 -6.82 -0.39
C HIS A 78 12.70 -5.37 -0.01
N PHE A 79 11.85 -4.78 0.83
CA PHE A 79 12.07 -3.44 1.40
C PHE A 79 12.24 -3.54 2.90
N ARG A 80 13.24 -2.83 3.43
CA ARG A 80 13.52 -2.73 4.87
C ARG A 80 13.69 -1.27 5.26
N ARG A 81 13.11 -0.90 6.40
CA ARG A 81 13.29 0.46 6.95
C ARG A 81 14.57 0.51 7.76
N GLU A 82 14.83 -0.54 8.52
CA GLU A 82 16.00 -0.68 9.36
C GLU A 82 17.25 -0.86 8.51
N ARG A 83 18.39 -0.45 9.08
CA ARG A 83 19.69 -0.62 8.45
C ARG A 83 20.00 -2.10 8.25
N VAL A 84 20.31 -2.48 7.02
CA VAL A 84 20.79 -3.82 6.68
C VAL A 84 22.31 -3.78 6.59
N THR A 85 23.00 -4.49 7.49
CA THR A 85 24.48 -4.55 7.52
C THR A 85 25.03 -5.91 7.09
N THR A 86 24.20 -6.95 7.08
CA THR A 86 24.62 -8.35 6.90
C THR A 86 24.26 -8.94 5.54
N ASP A 87 23.45 -8.27 4.73
CA ASP A 87 23.02 -8.74 3.41
C ASP A 87 23.41 -7.70 2.34
N SER A 88 24.40 -8.05 1.52
CA SER A 88 24.96 -7.19 0.48
C SER A 88 24.03 -6.97 -0.72
N ARG A 89 22.92 -7.72 -0.82
CA ARG A 89 21.92 -7.51 -1.88
C ARG A 89 21.15 -6.21 -1.65
N PHE A 90 20.97 -5.81 -0.40
CA PHE A 90 20.26 -4.59 -0.07
C PHE A 90 21.14 -3.38 -0.31
N ARG A 91 20.59 -2.42 -1.05
CA ARG A 91 21.19 -1.11 -1.26
C ARG A 91 20.33 -0.06 -0.58
N TYR A 92 20.98 0.94 -0.03
CA TYR A 92 20.31 2.08 0.57
C TYR A 92 19.80 3.03 -0.53
N TYR A 93 18.55 3.43 -0.41
CA TYR A 93 17.91 4.44 -1.24
C TYR A 93 17.24 5.47 -0.35
N GLU A 94 17.34 6.72 -0.73
CA GLU A 94 16.59 7.80 -0.12
C GLU A 94 15.95 8.67 -1.20
N GLY A 95 14.87 9.33 -0.83
CA GLY A 95 14.15 10.19 -1.74
C GLY A 95 12.93 10.80 -1.07
N THR A 96 12.06 11.35 -1.89
CA THR A 96 10.83 11.98 -1.44
C THR A 96 9.69 11.57 -2.35
N SER A 97 8.55 11.21 -1.77
CA SER A 97 7.34 10.93 -2.57
C SER A 97 7.01 12.15 -3.44
N LYS A 98 6.80 11.93 -4.73
CA LYS A 98 6.43 13.01 -5.66
C LYS A 98 4.92 13.15 -5.68
N LYS A 99 4.47 14.36 -6.02
CA LYS A 99 3.04 14.66 -6.15
C LYS A 99 2.39 13.66 -7.13
N PRO A 100 1.39 12.90 -6.67
CA PRO A 100 0.69 11.97 -7.52
C PRO A 100 -0.34 12.69 -8.39
N SER A 101 -0.83 12.00 -9.41
CA SER A 101 -2.01 12.48 -10.14
C SER A 101 -3.25 12.41 -9.23
N ARG A 102 -4.30 13.19 -9.53
CA ARG A 102 -5.53 13.23 -8.72
C ARG A 102 -6.24 11.88 -8.59
N GLU A 103 -6.03 10.98 -9.54
CA GLU A 103 -6.67 9.67 -9.57
C GLU A 103 -5.77 8.57 -9.03
N THR A 104 -4.58 8.91 -8.51
CA THR A 104 -3.65 7.92 -8.00
C THR A 104 -4.10 7.40 -6.63
N ARG A 105 -4.20 6.07 -6.51
CA ARG A 105 -4.50 5.39 -5.25
C ARG A 105 -3.26 5.30 -4.37
N MET A 106 -3.38 5.75 -3.12
CA MET A 106 -2.31 5.71 -2.12
C MET A 106 -2.77 5.02 -0.82
N PRO A 107 -2.71 3.68 -0.76
CA PRO A 107 -3.12 2.93 0.43
C PRO A 107 -2.22 3.21 1.63
N ASN A 108 -2.82 3.37 2.82
CA ASN A 108 -2.09 3.55 4.07
C ASN A 108 -1.11 4.74 4.05
N TYR A 109 -1.35 5.75 3.20
CA TYR A 109 -0.51 6.94 3.15
C TYR A 109 -0.52 7.64 4.52
N PRO A 110 0.64 7.94 5.11
CA PRO A 110 0.68 8.66 6.38
C PRO A 110 0.06 10.04 6.19
N ALA A 111 -1.07 10.29 6.84
CA ALA A 111 -1.59 11.64 6.99
C ALA A 111 -0.53 12.47 7.73
N HIS A 112 -0.29 13.69 7.27
CA HIS A 112 0.52 14.64 8.02
C HIS A 112 -0.13 14.79 9.39
N ARG A 113 0.50 14.26 10.45
CA ARG A 113 0.14 14.62 11.80
C ARG A 113 0.67 16.02 11.98
N ASP A 114 -0.21 17.01 11.89
CA ASP A 114 0.07 18.31 12.48
C ASP A 114 0.43 18.03 13.93
N HIS A 115 1.73 18.14 14.24
CA HIS A 115 2.17 18.25 15.60
C HIS A 115 1.58 19.55 16.11
N ASP A 116 0.40 19.45 16.72
CA ASP A 116 -0.19 20.47 17.55
C ASP A 116 0.87 20.86 18.58
N GLU A 117 1.48 22.02 18.36
CA GLU A 117 2.48 22.64 19.22
C GLU A 117 1.81 22.96 20.57
N ARG A 118 1.75 21.97 21.46
CA ARG A 118 1.68 22.25 22.89
C ARG A 118 3.09 22.52 23.39
N ARG A 119 3.49 23.79 23.44
CA ARG A 119 4.30 24.30 24.54
C ARG A 119 4.18 25.81 24.72
#